data_AF-A0A0R3MGQ7-F1
#
_entry.id   AF-A0A0R3MGQ7-F1
#
_cell.length_a   1.000
_cell.length_b   1.000
_cell.length_c   1.000
_cell.angle_alpha   90.00
_cell.angle_beta   90.00
_cell.angle_gamma   90.00
#
_symmetry.space_group_name_H-M   'P 1'
#
loop_
_entity.id
_entity.type
_entity.pdbx_description
1 polymer ?
#
loop_
_entity_poly.entity_id
_entity_poly.type
_entity_poly.pdbx_seq_one_letter_code
_entity_poly.pdbx_strand_id
1 'polypeptide(L)'
;MKTNLGDVWDMKASISDTNLPAEVATLANRLGADGKPDRVHLTQYGTMTEGPGKPWMRFSATDTIELATTAFDWRARTGPLSCLTVVDQLSPRGTRSELRLFGIFPLAPRASPVLRAKQMVR
;
A
#
# COMPACT_ATOMS: atom_id res chain seq x y z
N MET A 1 -28.54 20.55 -4.76
CA MET A 1 -27.19 20.31 -5.32
C MET A 1 -26.68 19.00 -4.73
N LYS A 2 -26.84 17.89 -5.47
CA LYS A 2 -26.47 16.53 -5.03
C LYS A 2 -25.16 16.18 -5.72
N THR A 3 -24.08 15.99 -4.97
CA THR A 3 -22.82 15.46 -5.50
C THR A 3 -22.94 13.94 -5.56
N ASN A 4 -22.92 13.38 -6.77
CA ASN A 4 -22.90 11.93 -6.99
C ASN A 4 -21.55 11.38 -6.53
N LEU A 5 -21.59 10.42 -5.61
CA LEU A 5 -20.44 9.76 -5.00
C LEU A 5 -19.87 8.63 -5.90
N GLY A 6 -20.05 8.74 -7.22
CA GLY A 6 -19.77 7.68 -8.21
C GLY A 6 -18.56 7.90 -9.12
N ASP A 7 -18.00 9.11 -9.17
CA ASP A 7 -17.09 9.50 -10.26
C ASP A 7 -15.59 9.35 -9.96
N VAL A 8 -15.20 8.73 -8.83
CA VAL A 8 -13.79 8.81 -8.38
C VAL A 8 -12.93 7.59 -8.75
N TRP A 9 -13.46 6.44 -9.16
CA TRP A 9 -12.62 5.26 -9.41
C TRP A 9 -13.14 4.32 -10.51
N ASP A 10 -13.27 4.79 -11.76
CA ASP A 10 -13.34 3.88 -12.92
C ASP A 10 -11.99 3.83 -13.62
N MET A 11 -10.98 3.31 -12.92
CA MET A 11 -9.68 3.01 -13.51
C MET A 11 -9.77 1.62 -14.16
N LYS A 12 -10.44 1.54 -15.31
CA LYS A 12 -10.36 0.36 -16.17
C LYS A 12 -8.93 0.25 -16.71
N ALA A 13 -8.07 -0.44 -15.97
CA ALA A 13 -6.82 -0.93 -16.49
C ALA A 13 -7.14 -1.95 -17.59
N SER A 14 -7.29 -1.46 -18.82
CA SER A 14 -7.18 -2.28 -20.01
C SER A 14 -5.71 -2.68 -20.11
N ILE A 15 -5.36 -3.82 -19.53
CA ILE A 15 -4.09 -4.49 -19.82
C ILE A 15 -4.25 -5.08 -21.21
N SER A 16 -4.01 -4.26 -22.23
CA SER A 16 -3.87 -4.71 -23.61
C SER A 16 -2.50 -5.35 -23.76
N ASP A 17 -2.46 -6.47 -24.48
CA ASP A 17 -1.30 -7.32 -24.75
C ASP A 17 0.03 -6.55 -24.99
N THR A 18 0.97 -6.78 -24.07
CA THR A 18 2.35 -7.22 -24.35
C THR A 18 3.21 -6.36 -25.28
N ASN A 19 3.43 -5.09 -24.95
CA ASN A 19 4.72 -4.44 -25.20
C ASN A 19 4.95 -3.28 -24.22
N LEU A 20 5.83 -3.50 -23.24
CA LEU A 20 6.30 -2.42 -22.38
C LEU A 20 7.03 -1.39 -23.26
N PRO A 21 6.83 -0.07 -23.06
CA PRO A 21 7.67 0.94 -23.69
C PRO A 21 9.15 0.62 -23.49
N ALA A 22 9.99 0.87 -24.49
CA ALA A 22 11.39 0.46 -24.50
C ALA A 22 12.17 1.03 -23.29
N GLU A 23 11.80 2.23 -22.84
CA GLU A 23 12.35 2.88 -21.66
C GLU A 23 12.02 2.10 -20.38
N VAL A 24 10.80 1.58 -20.28
CA VAL A 24 10.32 0.77 -19.15
C VAL A 24 11.01 -0.59 -19.14
N ALA A 25 11.11 -1.26 -20.30
CA ALA A 25 11.83 -2.53 -20.43
C ALA A 25 13.33 -2.37 -20.11
N THR A 26 13.96 -1.29 -20.59
CA THR A 26 15.37 -0.98 -20.31
C THR A 26 15.61 -0.73 -18.83
N LEU A 27 14.73 0.04 -18.18
CA LEU A 27 14.81 0.27 -16.75
C LEU A 27 14.60 -1.03 -15.97
N ALA A 28 13.59 -1.83 -16.32
CA ALA A 28 13.31 -3.11 -15.69
C ALA A 28 14.53 -4.04 -15.76
N ASN A 29 15.15 -4.17 -16.94
CA ASN A 29 16.36 -4.98 -17.12
C ASN A 29 17.54 -4.46 -16.28
N ARG A 30 17.74 -3.13 -16.22
CA ARG A 30 18.78 -2.52 -15.36
C ARG A 30 18.54 -2.78 -13.87
N LEU A 31 17.28 -2.92 -13.48
CA LEU A 31 16.88 -3.26 -12.12
C LEU A 31 16.86 -4.77 -11.86
N GLY A 32 17.27 -5.59 -12.84
CA GLY A 32 17.39 -7.04 -12.70
C GLY A 32 16.10 -7.82 -12.92
N ALA A 33 15.09 -7.23 -13.58
CA ALA A 33 13.89 -7.97 -13.99
C ALA A 33 14.24 -9.04 -15.04
N ASP A 34 13.73 -10.24 -14.85
CA ASP A 34 13.97 -11.42 -15.70
C ASP A 34 12.75 -11.82 -16.55
N GLY A 35 11.71 -10.98 -16.55
CA GLY A 35 10.44 -11.22 -17.25
C GLY A 35 9.49 -12.17 -16.51
N LYS A 36 9.84 -12.63 -15.30
CA LYS A 36 8.97 -13.43 -14.43
C LYS A 36 8.90 -12.80 -13.04
N PRO A 37 8.29 -11.61 -12.91
CA PRO A 37 8.21 -10.97 -11.61
C PRO A 37 7.25 -11.78 -10.73
N ASP A 38 7.81 -12.55 -9.80
CA ASP A 38 7.01 -13.29 -8.83
C ASP A 38 6.61 -12.40 -7.65
N ARG A 39 7.45 -11.39 -7.34
CA ARG A 39 7.34 -10.55 -6.16
C ARG A 39 7.80 -9.12 -6.41
N VAL A 40 7.07 -8.16 -5.85
CA VAL A 40 7.43 -6.73 -5.84
C VAL A 40 7.68 -6.28 -4.41
N HIS A 41 8.80 -5.58 -4.18
CA HIS A 41 9.11 -4.93 -2.91
C HIS A 41 9.10 -3.42 -3.10
N LEU A 42 8.27 -2.71 -2.34
CA LEU A 42 8.18 -1.25 -2.36
C LEU A 42 8.53 -0.69 -1.00
N THR A 43 9.27 0.42 -0.99
CA THR A 43 9.40 1.27 0.20
C THR A 43 8.72 2.60 -0.08
N GLN A 44 7.81 3.00 0.80
CA GLN A 44 7.01 4.21 0.68
C GLN A 44 7.30 5.15 1.84
N TYR A 45 7.38 6.44 1.54
CA TYR A 45 7.48 7.50 2.53
C TYR A 45 6.40 8.54 2.26
N GLY A 46 5.83 9.12 3.30
CA GLY A 46 4.81 10.13 3.11
C GLY A 46 4.17 10.59 4.41
N THR A 47 2.94 11.10 4.28
CA THR A 47 2.10 11.47 5.42
C THR A 47 0.73 10.78 5.35
N MET A 48 0.19 10.46 6.53
CA MET A 48 -1.12 9.83 6.71
C MET A 48 -1.88 10.48 7.85
N THR A 49 -3.22 10.36 7.86
CA THR A 49 -4.08 10.78 8.96
C THR A 49 -5.12 9.70 9.28
N GLU A 50 -5.54 9.61 10.54
CA GLU A 50 -6.57 8.67 10.99
C GLU A 50 -7.98 9.03 10.49
N GLY A 51 -8.17 10.26 10.01
CA GLY A 51 -9.44 10.72 9.46
C GLY A 51 -9.59 12.24 9.46
N PRO A 52 -10.74 12.74 9.01
CA PRO A 52 -11.03 14.17 9.01
C PRO A 52 -10.85 14.80 10.40
N GLY A 53 -10.17 15.94 10.47
CA GLY A 53 -9.91 16.65 11.73
C GLY A 53 -8.80 16.05 12.61
N LYS A 54 -8.11 14.99 12.17
CA LYS A 54 -6.95 14.42 12.86
C LYS A 54 -5.64 14.91 12.25
N PRO A 55 -4.57 15.06 13.05
CA PRO A 55 -3.30 15.55 12.58
C PRO A 55 -2.67 14.61 11.55
N TRP A 56 -1.99 15.19 10.57
CA TRP A 56 -1.15 14.45 9.64
C TRP A 56 0.13 13.99 10.33
N MET A 57 0.52 12.74 10.08
CA MET A 57 1.70 12.12 10.65
C MET A 57 2.56 11.56 9.53
N ARG A 58 3.88 11.74 9.65
CA ARG A 58 4.83 11.09 8.75
C ARG A 58 4.76 9.59 8.91
N PHE A 59 4.92 8.88 7.80
CA PHE A 59 5.06 7.44 7.82
C PHE A 59 6.17 6.95 6.88
N SER A 60 6.68 5.77 7.22
CA SER A 60 7.47 4.92 6.32
C SER A 60 6.76 3.57 6.26
N ALA A 61 6.65 3.00 5.07
CA ALA A 61 6.07 1.70 4.86
C ALA A 61 6.91 0.83 3.94
N THR A 62 6.83 -0.48 4.16
CA THR A 62 7.31 -1.51 3.25
C THR A 62 6.11 -2.30 2.76
N ASP A 63 6.07 -2.57 1.47
CA ASP A 63 5.06 -3.41 0.83
C ASP A 63 5.76 -4.58 0.12
N THR A 64 5.21 -5.77 0.28
CA THR A 64 5.61 -6.94 -0.48
C THR A 64 4.38 -7.50 -1.17
N ILE A 65 4.41 -7.57 -2.50
CA ILE A 65 3.29 -8.05 -3.31
C ILE A 65 3.72 -9.31 -4.03
N GLU A 66 3.03 -10.43 -3.80
CA GLU A 66 3.17 -11.67 -4.56
C GLU A 66 2.25 -11.58 -5.78
N LEU A 67 2.84 -11.56 -6.98
CA LEU A 67 2.10 -11.35 -8.21
C LEU A 67 1.35 -12.61 -8.66
N ALA A 68 1.91 -13.79 -8.39
CA ALA A 68 1.30 -15.07 -8.76
C ALA A 68 -0.01 -15.37 -7.99
N THR A 69 -0.12 -14.90 -6.75
CA THR A 69 -1.26 -15.23 -5.87
C THR A 69 -2.10 -14.02 -5.49
N THR A 70 -1.80 -12.84 -6.05
CA THR A 70 -2.45 -11.57 -5.70
C THR A 70 -2.48 -11.36 -4.18
N ALA A 71 -1.35 -11.61 -3.52
CA ALA A 71 -1.20 -11.47 -2.08
C ALA A 71 -0.31 -10.27 -1.77
N PHE A 72 -0.52 -9.61 -0.62
CA PHE A 72 0.35 -8.53 -0.18
C PHE A 72 0.56 -8.50 1.33
N ASP A 73 1.69 -7.94 1.74
CA ASP A 73 2.08 -7.67 3.11
C ASP A 73 2.59 -6.24 3.22
N TRP A 74 1.70 -5.35 3.65
CA TRP A 74 1.98 -3.95 3.82
C TRP A 74 2.16 -3.62 5.30
N ARG A 75 3.27 -2.97 5.63
CA ARG A 75 3.60 -2.57 7.01
C ARG A 75 4.04 -1.13 7.02
N ALA A 76 3.36 -0.31 7.82
CA ALA A 76 3.73 1.09 8.01
C ALA A 76 4.08 1.38 9.47
N ARG A 77 5.04 2.28 9.65
CA ARG A 77 5.38 2.89 10.93
C ARG A 77 5.01 4.37 10.90
N THR A 78 4.34 4.84 11.95
CA THR A 78 3.84 6.22 12.08
C THR A 78 3.81 6.66 13.55
N GLY A 79 3.45 7.92 13.78
CA GLY A 79 3.33 8.51 15.12
C GLY A 79 4.69 8.95 15.72
N PRO A 80 4.65 9.54 16.93
CA PRO A 80 5.85 9.98 17.63
C PRO A 80 6.83 8.82 17.80
N LEU A 81 8.08 9.03 17.38
CA LEU A 81 9.13 7.99 17.46
C LEU A 81 8.78 6.68 16.73
N SER A 82 7.90 6.73 15.71
CA SER A 82 7.45 5.54 14.97
C SER A 82 6.81 4.46 15.85
N CYS A 83 6.19 4.87 16.96
CA CYS A 83 5.63 3.95 17.95
C CYS A 83 4.37 3.22 17.45
N LEU A 84 3.71 3.69 16.40
CA LEU A 84 2.54 3.02 15.84
C LEU A 84 2.95 2.20 14.62
N THR A 85 2.53 0.94 14.58
CA THR A 85 2.69 0.08 13.40
C THR A 85 1.31 -0.31 12.87
N VAL A 86 1.08 -0.05 11.58
CA VAL A 86 -0.09 -0.51 10.86
C VAL A 86 0.32 -1.72 10.02
N VAL A 87 -0.43 -2.81 10.13
CA VAL A 87 -0.25 -4.02 9.33
C VAL A 87 -1.51 -4.22 8.51
N ASP A 88 -1.35 -4.35 7.20
CA ASP A 88 -2.44 -4.68 6.28
C ASP A 88 -1.95 -5.80 5.35
N GLN A 89 -2.62 -6.94 5.37
CA GLN A 89 -2.20 -8.12 4.64
C GLN A 89 -3.40 -8.76 3.93
N LEU A 90 -3.15 -9.23 2.72
CA LEU A 90 -4.02 -10.11 1.98
C LEU A 90 -3.23 -11.37 1.63
N SER A 91 -3.78 -12.52 1.97
CA SER A 91 -3.20 -13.82 1.64
C SER A 91 -4.30 -14.79 1.20
N PRO A 92 -3.95 -15.94 0.59
CA PRO A 92 -4.92 -17.00 0.32
C PRO A 92 -5.66 -17.50 1.57
N ARG A 93 -5.10 -17.27 2.76
CA ARG A 93 -5.68 -17.64 4.06
C ARG A 93 -6.62 -16.58 4.64
N GLY A 94 -6.77 -15.44 3.97
CA GLY A 94 -7.64 -14.33 4.38
C GLY A 94 -6.92 -13.00 4.51
N THR A 95 -7.65 -12.02 5.01
CA THR A 95 -7.18 -10.64 5.23
C THR A 95 -6.83 -10.41 6.69
N ARG A 96 -5.87 -9.50 6.92
CA ARG A 96 -5.46 -9.08 8.27
C ARG A 96 -5.23 -7.58 8.28
N SER A 97 -5.92 -6.88 9.15
CA SER A 97 -5.69 -5.45 9.39
C SER A 97 -5.55 -5.19 10.89
N GLU A 98 -4.38 -4.70 11.30
CA GLU A 98 -4.03 -4.48 12.70
C GLU A 98 -3.33 -3.14 12.92
N LEU A 99 -3.55 -2.57 14.10
CA LEU A 99 -2.76 -1.47 14.64
C LEU A 99 -2.03 -1.96 15.89
N ARG A 100 -0.73 -1.67 15.96
CA ARG A 100 0.13 -2.05 17.08
C ARG A 100 0.83 -0.85 17.69
N LEU A 101 0.96 -0.85 19.02
CA LEU A 101 1.80 0.08 19.76
C LEU A 101 3.18 -0.54 20.01
N PHE A 102 4.23 0.26 19.83
CA PHE A 102 5.64 -0.13 19.80
C PHE A 102 5.93 -1.32 18.87
N GLY A 103 5.08 -1.56 17.86
CA GLY A 103 5.18 -2.71 16.96
C GLY A 103 4.81 -4.08 17.55
N ILE A 104 4.54 -4.15 18.85
CA ILE A 104 4.43 -5.43 19.59
C ILE A 104 3.04 -5.60 20.23
N PHE A 105 2.44 -4.53 20.76
CA PHE A 105 1.16 -4.64 21.47
C PHE A 105 -0.02 -4.41 20.52
N PRO A 106 -0.85 -5.42 20.21
CA PRO A 106 -2.02 -5.23 19.37
C PRO A 106 -3.04 -4.35 20.11
N LEU A 107 -3.46 -3.25 19.48
CA LEU A 107 -4.43 -2.34 20.08
C LEU A 107 -5.89 -2.76 19.80
N ALA A 108 -6.15 -3.42 18.67
CA ALA A 108 -7.43 -4.10 18.34
C ALA A 108 -7.31 -4.84 16.99
N PRO A 109 -8.06 -5.93 16.75
CA PRO A 109 -8.40 -6.37 15.40
C PRO A 109 -9.29 -5.29 14.75
N ARG A 110 -8.90 -4.77 13.58
CA ARG A 110 -9.71 -3.77 12.87
C ARG A 110 -10.52 -4.44 11.75
N ALA A 111 -11.83 -4.22 11.75
CA ALA A 111 -12.68 -4.48 10.59
C ALA A 111 -12.40 -3.40 9.53
N SER A 112 -11.50 -3.69 8.59
CA SER A 112 -11.09 -2.83 7.46
C SER A 112 -10.32 -1.53 7.79
N PRO A 113 -9.38 -1.10 6.92
CA PRO A 113 -8.48 0.00 7.21
C PRO A 113 -9.18 1.34 7.01
N VAL A 114 -9.46 2.06 8.09
CA VAL A 114 -9.68 3.50 8.02
C VAL A 114 -8.30 4.18 7.97
N LEU A 115 -7.70 4.16 6.78
CA LEU A 115 -6.75 5.16 6.29
C LEU A 115 -7.43 5.78 5.06
N ARG A 116 -8.15 6.89 5.26
CA ARG A 116 -8.98 7.46 4.19
C ARG A 116 -8.20 8.31 3.18
N ALA A 117 -6.96 8.70 3.50
CA ALA A 117 -6.07 9.41 2.60
C ALA A 117 -4.59 9.14 2.93
N LYS A 118 -3.80 8.82 1.90
CA LYS A 118 -2.33 8.74 1.95
C LYS A 118 -1.79 9.76 0.96
N GLN A 119 -0.83 10.57 1.38
CA GLN A 119 -0.06 11.42 0.47
C GLN A 119 1.38 10.91 0.44
N MET A 120 1.79 10.39 -0.73
CA MET A 120 3.17 9.99 -0.96
C MET A 120 4.01 11.23 -1.24
N VAL A 121 5.19 11.28 -0.64
CA VAL A 121 6.18 12.32 -0.93
C VAL A 121 7.16 11.72 -1.94
N ARG A 122 7.43 12.48 -3.01
CA ARG A 122 8.43 12.12 -4.02
C ARG A 122 9.85 12.16 -3.47
#